data_AF-A0A956TH29-F1
#
_entry.id   AF-A0A956TH29-F1
#
_cell.length_a   1.000
_cell.length_b   1.000
_cell.length_c   1.000
_cell.angle_alpha   90.00
_cell.angle_beta   90.00
_cell.angle_gamma   90.00
#
_symmetry.space_group_name_H-M   'P 1'
#
loop_
_entity.id
_entity.type
_entity.pdbx_description
1 polymer ?
#
loop_
_entity_poly.entity_id
_entity_poly.type
_entity_poly.pdbx_seq_one_letter_code
_entity_poly.pdbx_strand_id
1 'polypeptide(L)'
;MNVHYEELTFPEVEHLDRSWPAIIPLGTGPLPDQVPGPDRILFPALPYGFESPLKAASFERVLDSLRAVLAEDGFHNQHLVECPGPLALPVTEVALI
;
A
#
# COMPACT_ATOMS: atom_id res chain seq x y z
N MET A 1 12.83 -0.35 9.95
CA MET A 1 11.78 0.07 10.88
C MET A 1 10.46 0.14 10.12
N ASN A 2 9.37 -0.36 10.70
CA ASN A 2 8.05 -0.24 10.09
C ASN A 2 7.28 0.84 10.83
N VAL A 3 6.79 1.85 10.10
CA VAL A 3 5.91 2.87 10.65
C VAL A 3 4.50 2.61 10.13
N HIS A 4 3.56 2.38 11.03
CA HIS A 4 2.15 2.21 10.68
C HIS A 4 1.49 3.58 10.59
N TYR A 5 1.07 3.97 9.38
CA TYR A 5 0.54 5.30 9.11
C TYR A 5 -0.71 5.61 9.94
N GLU A 6 -1.55 4.60 10.19
CA GLU A 6 -2.79 4.73 10.99
C GLU A 6 -2.58 4.96 12.48
N GLU A 7 -1.36 4.70 12.99
CA GLU A 7 -1.00 4.91 14.40
C GLU A 7 -0.45 6.31 14.65
N LEU A 8 -0.17 7.07 13.58
CA LEU A 8 0.42 8.40 13.67
C LEU A 8 -0.65 9.48 13.85
N THR A 9 -0.29 10.49 14.64
CA THR A 9 -1.03 11.75 14.71
C THR A 9 -0.68 12.67 13.53
N PHE A 10 -1.54 13.66 13.26
CA PHE A 10 -1.29 14.64 12.19
C PHE A 10 0.11 15.28 12.24
N PRO A 11 0.63 15.75 13.39
CA PRO A 11 1.99 16.30 13.46
C PRO A 11 3.07 15.26 13.13
N GLU A 12 2.91 14.00 13.51
CA GLU A 12 3.88 12.94 13.22
C GLU A 12 3.89 12.60 11.72
N VAL A 13 2.72 12.64 11.07
CA VAL A 13 2.60 12.49 9.62
C VAL A 13 3.34 13.61 8.86
N GLU A 14 3.32 14.85 9.35
CA GLU A 14 4.05 15.95 8.70
C GLU A 14 5.58 15.78 8.77
N HIS A 15 6.09 15.07 9.79
CA HIS A 15 7.52 14.82 9.98
C HIS A 15 8.01 13.50 9.35
N LEU A 16 7.12 12.68 8.80
CA LEU A 16 7.47 11.43 8.13
C LEU A 16 8.35 11.69 6.90
N ASP A 17 9.42 10.90 6.76
CA ASP A 17 10.29 10.96 5.59
C ASP A 17 9.59 10.38 4.36
N ARG A 18 9.25 11.25 3.40
CA ARG A 18 8.55 10.90 2.16
C ARG A 18 9.40 10.10 1.16
N SER A 19 10.70 9.98 1.40
CA SER A 19 11.59 9.16 0.59
C SER A 19 11.44 7.66 0.88
N TRP A 20 10.87 7.30 2.03
CA TRP A 20 10.66 5.89 2.40
C TRP A 20 9.60 5.23 1.51
N PRO A 21 9.73 3.93 1.22
CA PRO A 21 8.70 3.18 0.51
C PRO A 21 7.35 3.26 1.25
N ALA A 22 6.33 3.72 0.54
CA ALA A 22 4.93 3.73 0.96
C ALA A 22 4.29 2.42 0.51
N ILE A 23 4.04 1.52 1.45
CA ILE A 23 3.52 0.18 1.20
C ILE A 23 2.03 0.17 1.45
N ILE A 24 1.26 -0.20 0.43
CA ILE A 24 -0.19 -0.29 0.47
C ILE A 24 -0.55 -1.78 0.40
N PRO A 25 -0.93 -2.40 1.52
CA PRO A 25 -1.31 -3.80 1.53
C PRO A 25 -2.67 -3.99 0.85
N LEU A 26 -2.78 -5.01 -0.02
CA LEU A 26 -4.04 -5.46 -0.62
C LEU A 26 -4.48 -6.78 0.01
N GLY A 27 -5.72 -6.81 0.50
CA GLY A 27 -6.29 -7.98 1.16
C GLY A 27 -6.03 -8.01 2.67
N THR A 28 -6.40 -9.11 3.31
CA THR A 28 -6.41 -9.27 4.78
C THR A 28 -5.32 -10.21 5.30
N GLY A 29 -4.47 -10.72 4.41
CA GLY A 29 -3.36 -11.59 4.76
C GLY A 29 -2.19 -10.86 5.41
N PRO A 30 -1.20 -11.59 5.94
CA PRO A 30 0.05 -11.00 6.40
C PRO A 30 0.83 -10.37 5.23
N LEU A 31 1.56 -9.28 5.50
CA LEU A 31 2.50 -8.72 4.52
C LEU A 31 3.57 -9.77 4.17
N PRO A 32 3.88 -9.97 2.87
CA PRO A 32 4.93 -10.92 2.46
C PRO A 32 6.31 -10.44 2.92
N ASP A 33 7.27 -11.35 3.12
CA ASP A 33 8.62 -10.98 3.58
C ASP A 33 9.40 -10.10 2.58
N GLN A 34 8.99 -10.09 1.31
CA GLN A 34 9.63 -9.37 0.20
C GLN A 34 9.10 -7.94 0.02
N VAL A 35 9.04 -7.16 1.11
CA VAL A 35 8.68 -5.73 1.03
C VAL A 35 9.95 -4.88 0.86
N PRO A 36 9.96 -3.88 -0.02
CA PRO A 36 11.14 -3.05 -0.24
C PRO A 36 11.53 -2.23 0.99
N GLY A 37 12.84 -2.08 1.16
CA GLY A 37 13.46 -1.15 2.11
C GLY A 37 13.52 -1.64 3.56
N PRO A 38 14.58 -1.26 4.31
CA PRO A 38 14.65 -1.51 5.74
C PRO A 38 13.67 -0.62 6.51
N ASP A 39 13.48 0.64 6.09
CA ASP A 39 12.56 1.61 6.69
C ASP A 39 11.42 1.92 5.73
N ARG A 40 10.16 1.76 6.19
CA ARG A 40 8.99 1.84 5.32
C ARG A 40 7.75 2.32 6.07
N ILE A 41 6.83 2.87 5.30
CA ILE A 41 5.54 3.40 5.77
C ILE A 41 4.47 2.41 5.33
N LEU A 42 3.79 1.81 6.30
CA LEU A 42 2.70 0.87 6.06
C LEU A 42 1.37 1.60 6.15
N PHE A 43 0.65 1.64 5.04
CA PHE A 43 -0.71 2.13 4.99
C PHE A 43 -1.69 1.05 5.49
N PRO A 44 -2.90 1.46 5.95
CA PRO A 44 -3.94 0.50 6.28
C PRO A 44 -4.25 -0.39 5.08
N ALA A 45 -4.45 -1.67 5.35
CA ALA A 45 -4.74 -2.65 4.32
C ALA A 45 -6.05 -2.31 3.61
N LEU A 46 -6.02 -2.30 2.27
CA LEU A 46 -7.23 -2.16 1.48
C LEU A 46 -7.99 -3.49 1.54
N PRO A 47 -9.28 -3.51 1.92
CA PRO A 47 -10.08 -4.74 2.00
C PRO A 47 -10.46 -5.29 0.61
N TYR A 48 -9.77 -4.83 -0.44
CA TYR A 48 -9.94 -5.25 -1.82
C TYR A 48 -8.82 -6.23 -2.16
N GLY A 49 -9.18 -7.48 -2.38
CA GLY A 49 -8.31 -8.51 -2.95
C GLY A 49 -8.90 -9.08 -4.23
N PHE A 50 -8.22 -10.05 -4.85
CA PHE A 50 -8.69 -10.74 -6.06
C PHE A 50 -10.09 -11.38 -5.92
N GLU A 51 -10.58 -11.57 -4.68
CA GLU A 51 -11.92 -12.11 -4.40
C GLU A 51 -12.99 -11.05 -4.13
N SER A 52 -12.67 -9.76 -4.19
CA SER A 52 -13.67 -8.70 -3.97
C SER A 52 -14.64 -8.62 -5.16
N PRO A 53 -15.97 -8.51 -4.95
CA PRO A 53 -16.97 -8.44 -6.01
C PRO A 53 -16.93 -7.12 -6.82
N LEU A 54 -15.94 -6.26 -6.57
CA LEU A 54 -15.70 -5.06 -7.35
C LEU A 54 -15.24 -5.42 -8.76
N LYS A 55 -15.95 -4.89 -9.76
CA LYS A 55 -15.51 -4.96 -11.16
C LYS A 55 -14.12 -4.34 -11.26
N ALA A 56 -13.19 -4.99 -11.97
CA ALA A 56 -11.81 -4.55 -12.15
C ALA A 56 -11.67 -3.04 -12.47
N ALA A 57 -12.52 -2.52 -13.36
CA ALA A 57 -12.53 -1.10 -13.74
C ALA A 57 -12.83 -0.12 -12.58
N SER A 58 -13.60 -0.55 -11.58
CA SER A 58 -13.87 0.27 -10.39
C SER A 58 -12.68 0.24 -9.42
N PHE A 59 -11.97 -0.88 -9.35
CA PHE A 59 -10.78 -1.02 -8.51
C PHE A 59 -9.60 -0.19 -9.06
N GLU A 60 -9.37 -0.24 -10.37
CA GLU A 60 -8.35 0.60 -11.04
C GLU A 60 -8.56 2.09 -10.74
N ARG A 61 -9.82 2.57 -10.80
CA ARG A 61 -10.13 3.97 -10.50
C ARG A 61 -9.84 4.36 -9.04
N VAL A 62 -10.05 3.43 -8.11
CA VAL A 62 -9.71 3.63 -6.69
C VAL A 62 -8.19 3.72 -6.53
N LEU A 63 -7.44 2.84 -7.18
CA LEU A 63 -5.97 2.87 -7.16
C LEU A 63 -5.43 4.17 -7.77
N ASP A 64 -5.96 4.62 -8.91
CA ASP A 64 -5.54 5.88 -9.53
C ASP A 64 -5.79 7.08 -8.61
N SER A 65 -6.94 7.11 -7.95
CA SER A 65 -7.28 8.18 -7.01
C SER A 65 -6.38 8.14 -5.78
N LEU A 66 -6.06 6.95 -5.26
CA LEU A 66 -5.14 6.78 -4.14
C LEU A 66 -3.71 7.21 -4.52
N ARG A 67 -3.23 6.83 -5.71
CA ARG A 67 -1.92 7.23 -6.21
C ARG A 67 -1.79 8.73 -6.31
N ALA A 68 -2.81 9.40 -6.85
CA ALA A 68 -2.84 10.84 -7.00
C ALA A 68 -2.74 11.54 -5.63
N VAL A 69 -3.58 11.14 -4.67
CA VAL A 69 -3.55 11.70 -3.31
C VAL A 69 -2.20 11.50 -2.62
N LEU A 70 -1.65 10.28 -2.69
CA LEU A 70 -0.35 9.99 -2.08
C LEU A 70 0.80 10.76 -2.76
N ALA A 71 0.72 10.96 -4.07
CA ALA A 71 1.71 11.75 -4.80
C ALA A 71 1.62 13.24 -4.46
N GLU A 72 0.40 13.78 -4.26
CA GLU A 72 0.17 15.15 -3.78
C GLU A 72 0.74 15.35 -2.36
N ASP A 73 0.64 14.34 -1.51
CA ASP A 73 1.24 14.32 -0.15
C ASP A 73 2.77 14.08 -0.15
N GLY A 74 3.38 13.92 -1.33
CA GLY A 74 4.83 13.78 -1.51
C GLY A 74 5.35 12.35 -1.48
N PHE A 75 4.50 11.33 -1.35
CA PHE A 75 4.92 9.93 -1.40
C PHE A 75 5.14 9.50 -2.86
N HIS A 76 6.40 9.46 -3.30
CA HIS A 76 6.75 9.08 -4.68
C HIS A 76 7.14 7.60 -4.86
N ASN A 77 7.54 6.92 -3.78
CA ASN A 77 7.93 5.50 -3.80
C ASN A 77 6.75 4.62 -3.33
N GLN A 78 5.68 4.55 -4.12
CA GLN A 78 4.45 3.83 -3.76
C GLN A 78 4.51 2.37 -4.25
N HIS A 79 4.26 1.43 -3.36
CA HIS A 79 4.25 0.00 -3.66
C HIS A 79 2.93 -0.63 -3.24
N LEU A 80 2.23 -1.20 -4.20
CA LEU A 80 1.04 -2.00 -3.95
C LEU A 80 1.47 -3.44 -3.74
N VAL A 81 1.19 -4.00 -2.57
CA VAL A 81 1.65 -5.34 -2.20
C VAL A 81 0.45 -6.24 -1.94
N GLU A 82 0.33 -7.29 -2.74
CA GLU A 82 -0.68 -8.32 -2.51
C GLU A 82 -0.32 -9.14 -1.27
N CYS A 83 -1.19 -9.09 -0.26
CA CYS A 83 -1.04 -9.93 0.91
C CYS A 83 -1.71 -11.28 0.62
N PRO A 84 -0.97 -12.40 0.73
CA PRO A 84 -1.51 -13.72 0.45
C PRO A 84 -2.73 -14.01 1.34
N GLY A 85 -3.90 -14.11 0.70
CA GLY A 85 -5.08 -14.74 1.27
C GLY A 85 -5.01 -16.27 1.15
N PRO A 86 -6.01 -17.03 1.63
CA PRO A 86 -6.05 -18.49 1.52
C PRO A 86 -6.00 -19.04 0.08
N LEU A 87 -6.10 -18.18 -0.94
CA LEU A 87 -6.00 -18.49 -2.37
C LEU A 87 -4.87 -17.72 -3.08
N ALA A 88 -3.73 -17.54 -2.39
CA ALA A 88 -2.60 -16.76 -2.88
C ALA A 88 -2.12 -17.18 -4.29
N LEU A 89 -2.31 -16.29 -5.26
CA LEU A 89 -1.57 -16.29 -6.52
C LEU A 89 -0.16 -15.73 -6.26
N PRO A 90 0.83 -16.05 -7.13
CA PRO A 90 2.21 -15.60 -6.94
C PRO A 90 2.27 -14.06 -6.90
N VAL A 91 2.81 -13.57 -5.78
CA VAL A 91 3.05 -12.14 -5.47
C VAL A 91 3.64 -11.45 -6.69
N THR A 92 2.85 -10.61 -7.34
CA THR A 92 3.34 -9.72 -8.39
C THR A 92 3.54 -8.36 -7.75
N GLU A 93 4.78 -8.04 -7.43
CA GLU A 93 5.16 -6.68 -7.06
C GLU A 93 4.84 -5.77 -8.26
N VAL A 94 3.85 -4.90 -8.10
CA VAL A 94 3.55 -3.87 -9.10
C VAL A 94 4.18 -2.58 -8.58
N ALA A 95 5.38 -2.27 -9.06
CA ALA A 95 5.92 -0.93 -8.96
C ALA A 95 4.98 -0.01 -9.74
N LEU A 96 4.31 0.89 -9.04
CA LEU A 96 3.45 1.90 -9.65
C LEU A 96 4.35 3.02 -10.18
N ILE A 97 4.94 2.78 -11.36
CA ILE A 97 5.76 3.74 -12.12
C ILE A 97 5.02 5.07 -12.29
#